data_AF-A9U6B1-F1
#
_entry.id   AF-A9U6B1-F1
#
_cell.length_a   1.000
_cell.length_b   1.000
_cell.length_c   1.000
_cell.angle_alpha   90.00
_cell.angle_beta   90.00
_cell.angle_gamma   90.00
#
_symmetry.space_group_name_H-M   'P 1'
#
loop_
_entity.id
_entity.type
_entity.pdbx_description
1 polymer ?
#
loop_
_entity_poly.entity_id
_entity_poly.type
_entity_poly.pdbx_seq_one_letter_code
_entity_poly.pdbx_strand_id
1 'polypeptide(L)'
;MEEGVCRALQKYLMNARIKAYEARTPSIKLVKLSQVEDERCRYYINALTAMQESPTFGLGEAVSGFPVVWLQANGRWYDAADLNVTRALRSVLMTALLDAQNKADPLAGKGHHMSSIHVKEAAMDSISIPACDPLKHREVLQAAVRHLNRSRKLLLVFDLTPEPFLKEKLAGVYGISLREEVEACQLARVNNMDSELPETADLALVLSDGCDSASHLKAEELFKQS
;
A
#
# COMPACT_ATOMS: atom_id res chain seq x y z
N MET A 1 10.54 12.24 7.90
CA MET A 1 10.36 10.82 8.34
C MET A 1 9.02 10.27 7.88
N GLU A 2 7.94 11.01 8.10
CA GLU A 2 6.54 10.65 7.87
C GLU A 2 6.25 10.21 6.43
N GLU A 3 6.82 10.90 5.45
CA GLU A 3 6.74 10.51 4.05
C GLU A 3 7.36 9.12 3.82
N GLY A 4 8.56 8.89 4.37
CA GLY A 4 9.27 7.62 4.24
C GLY A 4 8.48 6.47 4.85
N VAL A 5 7.92 6.66 6.04
CA VAL A 5 7.04 5.67 6.70
C VAL A 5 5.76 5.46 5.91
N CYS A 6 5.12 6.51 5.37
CA CYS A 6 3.96 6.37 4.49
C CYS A 6 4.28 5.53 3.26
N ARG A 7 5.43 5.77 2.60
CA ARG A 7 5.87 5.01 1.42
C ARG A 7 6.15 3.55 1.78
N ALA A 8 6.79 3.30 2.91
CA ALA A 8 7.04 1.94 3.40
C ALA A 8 5.72 1.19 3.66
N LEU A 9 4.73 1.85 4.29
CA LEU A 9 3.41 1.27 4.52
C LEU A 9 2.63 1.03 3.22
N GLN A 10 2.68 1.95 2.27
CA GLN A 10 2.09 1.75 0.93
C GLN A 10 2.72 0.54 0.22
N LYS A 11 4.05 0.39 0.29
CA LYS A 11 4.74 -0.77 -0.28
C LYS A 11 4.33 -2.08 0.40
N TYR A 12 4.20 -2.07 1.74
CA TYR A 12 3.67 -3.21 2.48
C TYR A 12 2.26 -3.59 2.01
N LEU A 13 1.34 -2.62 1.87
CA LEU A 13 -0.03 -2.88 1.43
C LEU A 13 -0.09 -3.49 0.03
N MET A 14 0.73 -2.98 -0.89
CA MET A 14 0.85 -3.53 -2.23
C MET A 14 1.27 -5.01 -2.20
N ASN A 15 2.31 -5.33 -1.42
CA ASN A 15 2.80 -6.70 -1.30
C ASN A 15 1.78 -7.62 -0.60
N ALA A 16 1.19 -7.17 0.51
CA ALA A 16 0.21 -7.93 1.28
C ALA A 16 -1.04 -8.25 0.46
N ARG A 17 -1.46 -7.33 -0.41
CA ARG A 17 -2.55 -7.54 -1.36
C ARG A 17 -2.22 -8.60 -2.40
N ILE A 18 -1.04 -8.56 -3.00
CA ILE A 18 -0.60 -9.58 -3.99
C ILE A 18 -0.61 -10.97 -3.34
N LYS A 19 -0.03 -11.10 -2.14
CA LYS A 19 -0.08 -12.35 -1.35
C LYS A 19 -1.51 -12.81 -1.07
N ALA A 20 -2.43 -11.89 -0.79
CA ALA A 20 -3.83 -12.23 -0.56
C ALA A 20 -4.52 -12.81 -1.82
N TYR A 21 -4.14 -12.36 -3.02
CA TYR A 21 -4.71 -12.85 -4.28
C TYR A 21 -4.17 -14.19 -4.72
N GLU A 22 -2.92 -14.51 -4.36
CA GLU A 22 -2.35 -15.83 -4.54
C GLU A 22 -3.11 -16.89 -3.72
N ALA A 23 -3.60 -16.51 -2.53
CA ALA A 23 -4.33 -17.41 -1.64
C ALA A 23 -5.82 -17.56 -2.01
N ARG A 24 -6.44 -16.53 -2.60
CA ARG A 24 -7.88 -16.53 -2.91
C ARG A 24 -8.24 -15.53 -4.01
N THR A 25 -9.24 -15.87 -4.79
CA THR A 25 -9.86 -14.94 -5.74
C THR A 25 -10.43 -13.75 -4.99
N PRO A 26 -10.10 -12.50 -5.39
CA PRO A 26 -10.64 -11.32 -4.72
C PRO A 26 -12.13 -11.21 -4.97
N SER A 27 -12.81 -10.67 -3.96
CA SER A 27 -14.20 -10.29 -4.09
C SER A 27 -14.35 -8.77 -4.07
N ILE A 28 -15.18 -8.26 -4.97
CA ILE A 28 -15.43 -6.83 -5.14
C ILE A 28 -16.91 -6.52 -4.96
N LYS A 29 -17.20 -5.37 -4.37
CA LYS A 29 -18.53 -4.76 -4.36
C LYS A 29 -18.51 -3.55 -5.28
N LEU A 30 -19.38 -3.51 -6.30
CA LEU A 30 -19.49 -2.34 -7.18
C LEU A 30 -20.03 -1.14 -6.42
N VAL A 31 -19.50 0.04 -6.72
CA VAL A 31 -19.87 1.29 -6.05
C VAL A 31 -20.02 2.44 -7.04
N LYS A 32 -20.85 3.42 -6.69
CA LYS A 32 -20.90 4.74 -7.35
C LYS A 32 -20.03 5.72 -6.58
N LEU A 33 -19.35 6.62 -7.28
CA LEU A 33 -18.74 7.78 -6.64
C LEU A 33 -19.80 8.87 -6.52
N SER A 34 -20.24 9.20 -5.30
CA SER A 34 -21.29 10.21 -5.08
C SER A 34 -20.74 11.63 -5.15
N GLN A 35 -19.59 11.86 -4.51
CA GLN A 35 -18.88 13.13 -4.52
C GLN A 35 -17.38 12.87 -4.63
N VAL A 36 -16.72 13.58 -5.55
CA VAL A 36 -15.27 13.54 -5.74
C VAL A 36 -14.70 14.93 -5.52
N GLU A 37 -14.34 15.21 -4.27
CA GLU A 37 -13.74 16.49 -3.85
C GLU A 37 -12.29 16.59 -4.33
N ASP A 38 -11.58 15.47 -4.39
CA ASP A 38 -10.20 15.42 -4.81
C ASP A 38 -10.02 15.79 -6.29
N GLU A 39 -9.37 16.92 -6.54
CA GLU A 39 -9.17 17.47 -7.88
C GLU A 39 -8.41 16.51 -8.80
N ARG A 40 -7.37 15.84 -8.28
CA ARG A 40 -6.57 14.89 -9.07
C ARG A 40 -7.38 13.67 -9.48
N CYS A 41 -8.17 13.11 -8.56
CA CYS A 41 -9.07 12.00 -8.90
C CYS A 41 -10.07 12.42 -9.97
N ARG A 42 -10.69 13.60 -9.84
CA ARG A 42 -11.65 14.12 -10.84
C ARG A 42 -11.00 14.30 -12.21
N TYR A 43 -9.80 14.90 -12.25
CA TYR A 43 -9.02 15.05 -13.47
C TYR A 43 -8.70 13.69 -14.12
N TYR A 44 -8.24 12.71 -13.34
CA TYR A 44 -7.91 11.39 -13.87
C TYR A 44 -9.13 10.61 -14.36
N ILE A 45 -10.27 10.71 -13.68
CA ILE A 45 -11.54 10.11 -14.13
C ILE A 45 -11.95 10.72 -15.47
N ASN A 46 -11.90 12.05 -15.60
CA ASN A 46 -12.25 12.74 -16.83
C ASN A 46 -11.30 12.37 -17.98
N ALA A 47 -9.99 12.31 -17.71
CA ALA A 47 -9.00 11.91 -18.70
C ALA A 47 -9.23 10.47 -19.17
N LEU A 48 -9.51 9.54 -18.25
CA LEU A 48 -9.73 8.13 -18.60
C LEU A 48 -11.03 7.96 -19.40
N THR A 49 -12.09 8.69 -19.03
CA THR A 49 -13.40 8.70 -19.73
C THR A 49 -13.31 9.39 -21.09
N ALA A 50 -12.37 10.31 -21.30
CA ALA A 50 -12.14 10.91 -22.62
C ALA A 50 -11.38 9.97 -23.56
N MET A 51 -10.54 9.09 -23.02
CA MET A 51 -9.74 8.14 -23.80
C MET A 51 -10.49 6.83 -24.11
N GLN A 52 -11.40 6.41 -23.23
CA GLN A 52 -12.07 5.10 -23.24
C GLN A 52 -13.50 5.24 -22.69
N GLU A 53 -14.21 4.13 -22.49
CA GLU A 53 -15.52 4.15 -21.84
C GLU A 53 -15.44 4.61 -20.37
N SER A 54 -16.59 5.05 -19.84
CA SER A 54 -16.69 5.47 -18.44
C SER A 54 -16.27 4.31 -17.51
N PRO A 55 -15.32 4.54 -16.59
CA PRO A 55 -14.84 3.48 -15.72
C PRO A 55 -15.90 3.04 -14.71
N THR A 56 -15.90 1.76 -14.37
CA THR A 56 -16.70 1.21 -13.27
C THR A 56 -15.83 1.10 -12.02
N PHE A 57 -16.37 1.43 -10.85
CA PHE A 57 -15.63 1.41 -9.60
C PHE A 57 -16.11 0.29 -8.67
N GLY A 58 -15.19 -0.23 -7.88
CA GLY A 58 -15.48 -1.22 -6.85
C GLY A 58 -14.66 -1.03 -5.59
N LEU A 59 -15.13 -1.63 -4.50
CA LEU A 59 -14.37 -1.81 -3.28
C LEU A 59 -14.06 -3.28 -3.08
N GLY A 60 -12.79 -3.58 -2.81
CA GLY A 60 -12.33 -4.91 -2.44
C GLY A 60 -12.31 -5.09 -0.92
N GLU A 61 -11.92 -6.29 -0.51
CA GLU A 61 -11.65 -6.56 0.90
C GLU A 61 -10.44 -5.74 1.38
N ALA A 62 -10.57 -5.17 2.58
CA ALA A 62 -9.53 -4.34 3.15
C ALA A 62 -8.25 -5.12 3.47
N VAL A 63 -7.10 -4.57 3.13
CA VAL A 63 -5.78 -5.17 3.43
C VAL A 63 -5.23 -4.51 4.68
N SER A 64 -5.10 -5.29 5.74
CA SER A 64 -4.76 -4.76 7.07
C SER A 64 -5.66 -3.60 7.52
N GLY A 65 -6.94 -3.68 7.15
CA GLY A 65 -7.95 -2.66 7.44
C GLY A 65 -7.97 -1.48 6.46
N PHE A 66 -6.93 -1.32 5.63
CA PHE A 66 -6.85 -0.25 4.66
C PHE A 66 -7.68 -0.54 3.40
N PRO A 67 -8.24 0.51 2.77
CA PRO A 67 -9.12 0.36 1.61
C PRO A 67 -8.37 -0.18 0.40
N VAL A 68 -9.06 -1.07 -0.34
CA VAL A 68 -8.68 -1.51 -1.68
C VAL A 68 -9.74 -1.00 -2.66
N VAL A 69 -9.34 -0.13 -3.58
CA VAL A 69 -10.21 0.40 -4.62
C VAL A 69 -9.94 -0.34 -5.91
N TRP A 70 -11.01 -0.72 -6.59
CA TRP A 70 -11.01 -1.39 -7.89
C TRP A 70 -11.58 -0.47 -8.96
N LEU A 71 -11.07 -0.63 -10.16
CA LEU A 71 -11.44 0.13 -11.35
C LEU A 71 -11.54 -0.84 -12.53
N GLN A 72 -12.66 -0.86 -13.23
CA GLN A 72 -12.77 -1.50 -14.52
C GLN A 72 -12.71 -0.45 -15.62
N ALA A 73 -11.78 -0.61 -16.55
CA ALA A 73 -11.68 0.21 -17.75
C ALA A 73 -11.25 -0.66 -18.92
N ASN A 74 -11.89 -0.50 -20.08
CA ASN A 74 -11.56 -1.23 -21.31
C ASN A 74 -11.47 -2.77 -21.12
N GLY A 75 -12.47 -3.32 -20.43
CA GLY A 75 -12.57 -4.75 -20.14
C GLY A 75 -11.54 -5.30 -19.12
N ARG A 76 -10.65 -4.46 -18.59
CA ARG A 76 -9.63 -4.86 -17.61
C ARG A 76 -9.96 -4.32 -16.22
N TRP A 77 -9.59 -5.11 -15.21
CA TRP A 77 -9.66 -4.70 -13.81
C TRP A 77 -8.29 -4.26 -13.31
N TYR A 78 -8.28 -3.13 -12.64
CA TYR A 78 -7.14 -2.55 -11.95
C TYR A 78 -7.50 -2.36 -10.48
N ASP A 79 -6.51 -2.37 -9.61
CA ASP A 79 -6.73 -2.13 -8.19
C ASP A 79 -5.57 -1.39 -7.52
N ALA A 80 -5.86 -0.76 -6.39
CA ALA A 80 -4.86 -0.17 -5.51
C ALA A 80 -5.29 -0.27 -4.04
N ALA A 81 -4.34 -0.58 -3.16
CA ALA A 81 -4.49 -0.44 -1.71
C ALA A 81 -3.67 0.77 -1.24
N ASP A 82 -4.23 1.60 -0.37
CA ASP A 82 -3.52 2.76 0.18
C ASP A 82 -4.09 3.16 1.56
N LEU A 83 -3.43 4.12 2.21
CA LEU A 83 -3.71 4.60 3.56
C LEU A 83 -5.09 5.26 3.71
N ASN A 84 -5.72 5.65 2.60
CA ASN A 84 -7.11 6.09 2.55
C ASN A 84 -7.71 5.88 1.14
N VAL A 85 -9.04 6.01 1.03
CA VAL A 85 -9.79 5.74 -0.20
C VAL A 85 -9.37 6.65 -1.35
N THR A 86 -9.08 7.93 -1.08
CA THR A 86 -8.67 8.90 -2.10
C THR A 86 -7.31 8.55 -2.69
N ARG A 87 -6.33 8.18 -1.86
CA ARG A 87 -4.99 7.77 -2.35
C ARG A 87 -5.06 6.46 -3.11
N ALA A 88 -5.87 5.50 -2.65
CA ALA A 88 -6.10 4.25 -3.36
C ALA A 88 -6.74 4.52 -4.73
N LEU A 89 -7.81 5.32 -4.79
CA LEU A 89 -8.45 5.70 -6.04
C LEU A 89 -7.47 6.41 -7.00
N ARG A 90 -6.68 7.35 -6.47
CA ARG A 90 -5.67 8.07 -7.26
C ARG A 90 -4.64 7.12 -7.86
N SER A 91 -4.16 6.15 -7.08
CA SER A 91 -3.18 5.17 -7.54
C SER A 91 -3.74 4.28 -8.63
N VAL A 92 -4.95 3.73 -8.47
CA VAL A 92 -5.55 2.84 -9.48
C VAL A 92 -5.89 3.58 -10.77
N LEU A 93 -6.37 4.81 -10.67
CA LEU A 93 -6.62 5.66 -11.84
C LEU A 93 -5.33 5.97 -12.61
N MET A 94 -4.25 6.28 -11.90
CA MET A 94 -2.96 6.55 -12.52
C MET A 94 -2.43 5.30 -13.25
N THR A 95 -2.55 4.12 -12.65
CA THR A 95 -2.19 2.85 -13.31
C THR A 95 -2.99 2.63 -14.59
N ALA A 96 -4.31 2.80 -14.54
CA ALA A 96 -5.16 2.62 -15.72
C ALA A 96 -4.91 3.67 -16.82
N LEU A 97 -4.62 4.92 -16.44
CA LEU A 97 -4.25 5.97 -17.40
C LEU A 97 -2.92 5.66 -18.08
N LEU A 98 -1.91 5.22 -17.33
CA LEU A 98 -0.61 4.84 -17.90
C LEU A 98 -0.76 3.66 -18.87
N ASP A 99 -1.59 2.66 -18.53
CA ASP A 99 -1.87 1.53 -19.42
C ASP A 99 -2.59 1.99 -20.71
N ALA A 100 -3.62 2.83 -20.56
CA ALA A 100 -4.38 3.39 -21.68
C ALA A 100 -3.51 4.23 -22.64
N GLN A 101 -2.59 5.03 -22.10
CA GLN A 101 -1.73 5.92 -22.88
C GLN A 101 -0.63 5.15 -23.61
N ASN A 102 -0.03 4.15 -22.95
CA ASN A 102 1.10 3.44 -23.50
C ASN A 102 0.72 2.35 -24.51
N LYS A 103 -0.59 2.10 -24.73
CA LYS A 103 -1.10 1.00 -25.57
C LYS A 103 -0.34 -0.31 -25.30
N ALA A 104 0.00 -0.54 -24.04
CA ALA A 104 0.81 -1.69 -23.68
C ALA A 104 0.05 -2.93 -24.17
N ASP A 105 0.78 -3.81 -24.88
CA ASP A 105 0.25 -5.11 -25.27
C ASP A 105 -0.42 -5.71 -24.03
N PRO A 106 -1.68 -6.18 -24.13
CA PRO A 106 -2.35 -6.91 -23.04
C PRO A 106 -1.49 -7.96 -22.34
N LEU A 107 -0.41 -8.42 -22.99
CA LEU A 107 0.52 -9.42 -22.51
C LEU A 107 1.84 -8.86 -21.94
N ALA A 108 2.16 -7.57 -22.11
CA ALA A 108 3.48 -7.00 -21.78
C ALA A 108 3.57 -6.22 -20.46
N GLY A 109 2.45 -6.02 -19.75
CA GLY A 109 2.40 -5.22 -18.54
C GLY A 109 2.57 -6.06 -17.27
N LYS A 110 3.51 -5.68 -16.40
CA LYS A 110 3.75 -6.19 -15.02
C LYS A 110 2.55 -5.98 -14.05
N GLY A 111 1.33 -5.83 -14.55
CA GLY A 111 0.11 -5.86 -13.78
C GLY A 111 -0.33 -7.31 -13.62
N HIS A 112 -0.63 -7.73 -12.40
CA HIS A 112 -1.24 -9.03 -12.17
C HIS A 112 -2.60 -9.07 -12.86
N HIS A 113 -2.66 -9.63 -14.07
CA HIS A 113 -3.90 -9.82 -14.83
C HIS A 113 -4.75 -10.84 -14.10
N MET A 114 -5.75 -10.36 -13.34
CA MET A 114 -6.68 -11.24 -12.65
C MET A 114 -7.71 -11.77 -13.64
N SER A 115 -7.58 -13.05 -14.00
CA SER A 115 -8.52 -13.75 -14.89
C SER A 115 -9.86 -14.07 -14.23
N SER A 116 -9.93 -13.99 -12.89
CA SER A 116 -11.14 -14.24 -12.13
C SER A 116 -11.27 -13.23 -10.98
N ILE A 117 -12.45 -12.62 -10.88
CA ILE A 117 -12.85 -11.73 -9.79
C ILE A 117 -14.29 -12.07 -9.44
N HIS A 118 -14.59 -12.21 -8.14
CA HIS A 118 -15.95 -12.43 -7.69
C HIS A 118 -16.66 -11.10 -7.42
N VAL A 119 -17.45 -10.64 -8.39
CA VAL A 119 -18.30 -9.44 -8.25
C VAL A 119 -19.53 -9.79 -7.43
N LYS A 120 -19.67 -9.22 -6.24
CA LYS A 120 -20.87 -9.39 -5.41
C LYS A 120 -22.00 -8.54 -5.99
N GLU A 121 -23.08 -9.21 -6.38
CA GLU A 121 -24.32 -8.55 -6.79
C GLU A 121 -25.02 -8.00 -5.54
N ALA A 122 -24.91 -6.69 -5.35
CA ALA A 122 -25.52 -5.96 -4.26
C ALA A 122 -25.99 -4.60 -4.80
N ALA A 123 -26.92 -3.95 -4.09
CA ALA A 123 -27.23 -2.55 -4.36
C ALA A 123 -25.92 -1.74 -4.42
N MET A 124 -25.76 -0.96 -5.50
CA MET A 124 -24.56 -0.14 -5.67
C MET A 124 -24.52 0.91 -4.55
N ASP A 125 -23.68 0.67 -3.55
CA ASP A 125 -23.38 1.65 -2.53
C ASP A 125 -22.71 2.87 -3.17
N SER A 126 -22.93 4.04 -2.59
CA SER A 126 -22.24 5.25 -2.99
C SER A 126 -21.12 5.58 -2.00
N ILE A 127 -19.94 5.92 -2.49
CA ILE A 127 -18.82 6.37 -1.67
C ILE A 127 -18.43 7.81 -2.02
N SER A 128 -18.05 8.58 -1.00
CA SER A 128 -17.43 9.89 -1.19
C SER A 128 -15.92 9.75 -1.25
N ILE A 129 -15.29 10.62 -2.05
CA ILE A 129 -13.84 10.74 -2.21
C ILE A 129 -13.43 12.13 -1.71
N PRO A 130 -13.00 12.23 -0.44
CA PRO A 130 -12.57 13.50 0.15
C PRO A 130 -11.30 14.03 -0.50
N ALA A 131 -11.08 15.34 -0.43
CA ALA A 131 -9.82 15.94 -0.85
C ALA A 131 -8.64 15.38 -0.02
N CYS A 132 -7.55 14.99 -0.69
CA CYS A 132 -6.34 14.49 -0.02
C CYS A 132 -5.11 15.22 -0.53
N ASP A 133 -4.58 16.12 0.30
CA ASP A 133 -3.31 16.80 0.03
C ASP A 133 -2.15 15.79 0.04
N PRO A 134 -1.39 15.65 -1.05
CA PRO A 134 -0.26 14.73 -1.12
C PRO A 134 0.89 15.09 -0.17
N LEU A 135 1.02 16.35 0.26
CA LEU A 135 2.12 16.82 1.10
C LEU A 135 1.84 16.60 2.60
N LYS A 136 0.60 16.32 2.98
CA LYS A 136 0.16 16.09 4.37
C LYS A 136 0.46 14.68 4.87
N HIS A 137 1.71 14.24 4.72
CA HIS A 137 2.16 12.91 5.10
C HIS A 137 1.99 12.63 6.60
N ARG A 138 2.18 13.64 7.45
CA ARG A 138 2.02 13.51 8.90
C ARG A 138 0.57 13.21 9.27
N GLU A 139 -0.38 13.96 8.72
CA GLU A 139 -1.81 13.78 9.01
C GLU A 139 -2.31 12.43 8.49
N VAL A 140 -1.86 12.03 7.30
CA VAL A 140 -2.15 10.71 6.71
C VAL A 140 -1.58 9.59 7.59
N LEU A 141 -0.33 9.71 8.04
CA LEU A 141 0.31 8.72 8.90
C LEU A 141 -0.40 8.60 10.25
N GLN A 142 -0.76 9.73 10.87
CA GLN A 142 -1.53 9.73 12.12
C GLN A 142 -2.90 9.06 11.97
N ALA A 143 -3.59 9.29 10.86
CA ALA A 143 -4.83 8.58 10.54
C ALA A 143 -4.61 7.07 10.37
N ALA A 144 -3.55 6.67 9.66
CA ALA A 144 -3.18 5.28 9.45
C ALA A 144 -2.83 4.55 10.76
N VAL A 145 -2.05 5.18 11.64
CA VAL A 145 -1.71 4.62 12.97
C VAL A 145 -2.97 4.46 13.83
N ARG A 146 -3.87 5.45 13.85
CA ARG A 146 -5.16 5.32 14.56
C ARG A 146 -6.01 4.17 14.00
N HIS A 147 -5.99 3.98 12.69
CA HIS A 147 -6.69 2.88 12.04
C HIS A 147 -6.09 1.51 12.42
N LEU A 148 -4.76 1.37 12.40
CA LEU A 148 -4.04 0.17 12.82
C LEU A 148 -4.33 -0.18 14.29
N ASN A 149 -4.29 0.80 15.19
CA ASN A 149 -4.61 0.59 16.61
C ASN A 149 -6.05 0.08 16.82
N ARG A 150 -7.03 0.60 16.07
CA ARG A 150 -8.42 0.11 16.13
C ARG A 150 -8.57 -1.33 15.65
N SER A 151 -7.68 -1.78 14.77
CA SER A 151 -7.60 -3.16 14.26
C SER A 151 -6.62 -4.03 15.05
N ARG A 152 -6.18 -3.58 16.25
CA ARG A 152 -5.22 -4.27 17.11
C ARG A 152 -3.92 -4.63 16.40
N LYS A 153 -3.45 -3.73 15.52
CA LYS A 153 -2.17 -3.86 14.82
C LYS A 153 -1.20 -2.80 15.31
N LEU A 154 -0.01 -3.25 15.71
CA LEU A 154 1.10 -2.40 16.10
C LEU A 154 1.98 -2.13 14.88
N LEU A 155 2.25 -0.85 14.60
CA LEU A 155 3.24 -0.40 13.62
C LEU A 155 4.59 -0.22 14.29
N LEU A 156 5.58 -1.00 13.88
CA LEU A 156 6.99 -0.81 14.21
C LEU A 156 7.69 -0.14 13.03
N VAL A 157 8.52 0.86 13.33
CA VAL A 157 9.28 1.63 12.32
C VAL A 157 10.75 1.52 12.64
N PHE A 158 11.55 1.19 11.62
CA PHE A 158 13.00 1.10 11.69
C PHE A 158 13.60 2.17 10.79
N ASP A 159 14.45 3.04 11.34
CA ASP A 159 15.29 3.92 10.52
C ASP A 159 16.45 3.10 9.97
N LEU A 160 16.41 2.87 8.67
CA LEU A 160 17.40 2.09 7.93
C LEU A 160 18.23 3.02 7.05
N THR A 161 18.50 4.24 7.50
CA THR A 161 19.29 5.22 6.75
C THR A 161 20.77 5.09 7.12
N PRO A 162 21.58 4.33 6.35
CA PRO A 162 22.99 4.09 6.69
C PRO A 162 23.84 5.34 6.58
N GLU A 163 23.62 6.19 5.57
CA GLU A 163 24.38 7.43 5.39
C GLU A 163 23.54 8.70 5.54
N PRO A 164 24.10 9.79 6.13
CA PRO A 164 23.40 11.06 6.33
C PRO A 164 22.85 11.72 5.06
N PHE A 165 23.54 11.58 3.91
CA PHE A 165 23.13 12.23 2.65
C PHE A 165 21.77 11.72 2.14
N LEU A 166 21.36 10.52 2.54
CA LEU A 166 20.03 9.96 2.24
C LEU A 166 18.90 10.70 2.97
N LYS A 167 19.20 11.55 3.95
CA LYS A 167 18.22 12.43 4.61
C LYS A 167 18.21 13.85 4.06
N GLU A 168 19.24 14.25 3.30
CA GLU A 168 19.38 15.62 2.80
C GLU A 168 18.44 15.93 1.61
N LYS A 169 18.18 14.94 0.76
CA LYS A 169 17.31 15.08 -0.43
C LYS A 169 16.15 14.09 -0.50
N LEU A 170 16.18 13.05 0.34
CA LEU A 170 15.13 12.05 0.43
C LEU A 170 14.56 12.06 1.84
N ALA A 171 13.38 11.47 2.01
CA ALA A 171 12.75 11.40 3.32
C ALA A 171 13.52 10.55 4.36
N GLY A 172 14.59 9.85 3.94
CA GLY A 172 15.28 8.75 4.62
C GLY A 172 14.81 7.38 4.10
N VAL A 173 15.46 6.31 4.55
CA VAL A 173 15.09 4.91 4.27
C VAL A 173 14.47 4.31 5.53
N TYR A 174 13.26 3.78 5.43
CA TYR A 174 12.56 3.21 6.57
C TYR A 174 12.02 1.82 6.27
N GLY A 175 12.25 0.92 7.22
CA GLY A 175 11.57 -0.37 7.30
C GLY A 175 10.35 -0.27 8.20
N ILE A 176 9.35 -1.11 7.94
CA ILE A 176 8.19 -1.25 8.85
C ILE A 176 7.85 -2.71 9.10
N SER A 177 7.23 -2.98 10.24
CA SER A 177 6.60 -4.26 10.54
C SER A 177 5.23 -4.02 11.18
N LEU A 178 4.23 -4.81 10.76
CA LEU A 178 2.91 -4.84 11.39
C LEU A 178 2.78 -6.13 12.18
N ARG A 179 2.47 -6.01 13.48
CA ARG A 179 2.24 -7.15 14.38
C ARG A 179 0.86 -7.07 15.01
N GLU A 180 0.28 -8.21 15.36
CA GLU A 180 -0.93 -8.22 16.18
C GLU A 180 -0.59 -7.80 17.61
N GLU A 181 -1.46 -6.99 18.21
CA GLU A 181 -1.36 -6.60 19.60
C GLU A 181 -1.87 -7.75 20.47
N VAL A 182 -0.94 -8.56 20.99
CA VAL A 182 -1.20 -9.58 22.02
C VAL A 182 -1.19 -8.93 23.40
N GLU A 183 -2.04 -9.39 24.32
CA GLU A 183 -2.26 -8.79 25.66
C GLU A 183 -0.97 -8.57 26.47
N ALA A 184 0.09 -9.37 26.24
CA ALA A 184 1.41 -9.16 26.84
C ALA A 184 2.05 -7.79 26.52
N CYS A 185 1.69 -7.15 25.39
CA CYS A 185 2.17 -5.82 25.03
C CYS A 185 1.48 -4.68 25.81
N GLN A 186 0.37 -4.93 26.52
CA GLN A 186 -0.27 -3.91 27.37
C GLN A 186 0.61 -3.55 28.57
N LEU A 187 1.38 -4.51 29.09
CA LEU A 187 2.33 -4.28 30.20
C LEU A 187 3.51 -3.40 29.80
N ALA A 188 3.88 -3.35 28.51
CA ALA A 188 4.96 -2.49 28.01
C ALA A 188 4.54 -1.02 27.83
N ARG A 189 3.23 -0.74 27.63
CA ARG A 189 2.73 0.64 27.45
C ARG A 189 2.61 1.44 28.74
N VAL A 190 2.57 0.78 29.90
CA VAL A 190 2.50 1.47 31.21
C VAL A 190 3.89 1.85 31.73
N ASN A 191 4.95 1.21 31.23
CA ASN A 191 6.25 1.24 31.90
C ASN A 191 7.44 1.78 31.10
N ASN A 192 7.31 2.42 29.93
CA ASN A 192 8.50 3.03 29.33
C ASN A 192 8.24 4.24 28.43
N MET A 193 8.53 5.42 28.97
CA MET A 193 9.08 6.54 28.21
C MET A 193 10.58 6.76 28.46
N ASP A 194 11.23 5.89 29.25
CA ASP A 194 12.67 5.94 29.52
C ASP A 194 13.19 4.53 29.83
N SER A 195 13.72 3.81 28.83
CA SER A 195 14.83 2.84 28.96
C SER A 195 14.79 1.73 27.90
N GLU A 196 15.97 1.57 27.30
CA GLU A 196 16.63 0.32 26.87
C GLU A 196 15.91 -0.65 25.93
N LEU A 197 16.56 -0.83 24.78
CA LEU A 197 16.41 -1.99 23.90
C LEU A 197 16.41 -3.28 24.72
N PRO A 198 15.47 -4.20 24.50
CA PRO A 198 15.62 -5.55 25.01
C PRO A 198 16.80 -6.20 24.25
N GLU A 199 17.94 -6.34 24.93
CA GLU A 199 18.94 -7.36 24.62
C GLU A 199 18.22 -8.71 24.57
N THR A 200 18.40 -9.45 23.47
CA THR A 200 17.75 -10.74 23.15
C THR A 200 16.33 -10.65 22.57
N ALA A 201 16.13 -9.82 21.55
CA ALA A 201 15.15 -10.12 20.50
C ALA A 201 15.91 -10.45 19.22
N ASP A 202 15.77 -11.69 18.75
CA ASP A 202 16.32 -12.19 17.49
C ASP A 202 16.20 -11.13 16.38
N LEU A 203 17.36 -10.54 16.06
CA LEU A 203 17.59 -9.71 14.89
C LEU A 203 17.58 -10.61 13.66
N ALA A 204 16.41 -11.14 13.32
CA ALA A 204 16.14 -11.62 11.98
C ALA A 204 16.03 -10.38 11.07
N LEU A 205 17.18 -9.91 10.62
CA LEU A 205 17.32 -9.15 9.38
C LEU A 205 16.66 -9.97 8.26
N VAL A 206 15.37 -9.72 8.00
CA VAL A 206 14.71 -10.22 6.79
C VAL A 206 15.18 -9.32 5.64
N LEU A 207 16.42 -9.56 5.21
CA LEU A 207 16.85 -9.26 3.86
C LEU A 207 16.06 -10.19 2.93
N SER A 208 15.28 -9.58 2.04
CA SER A 208 14.82 -10.15 0.75
C SER A 208 14.30 -11.60 0.78
N ASP A 209 12.98 -11.77 0.61
CA ASP A 209 12.47 -12.99 -0.04
C ASP A 209 13.23 -13.14 -1.37
N GLY A 210 14.01 -14.21 -1.45
CA GLY A 210 14.80 -14.56 -2.63
C GLY A 210 13.89 -15.06 -3.74
N CYS A 211 14.03 -14.44 -4.90
CA CYS A 211 13.94 -15.15 -6.16
C CYS A 211 14.84 -14.41 -7.16
N ASP A 212 16.15 -14.68 -7.09
CA ASP A 212 17.10 -14.52 -8.18
C ASP A 212 18.38 -15.30 -7.82
N SER A 213 18.51 -16.50 -8.38
CA SER A 213 19.57 -17.50 -8.10
C SER A 213 20.96 -17.13 -8.64
N ALA A 214 21.27 -15.84 -8.81
CA ALA A 214 22.56 -15.39 -9.36
C ALA A 214 23.26 -14.30 -8.53
N SER A 215 22.67 -13.83 -7.43
CA SER A 215 23.26 -12.76 -6.60
C SER A 215 23.85 -13.25 -5.28
N HIS A 216 23.76 -14.55 -5.00
CA HIS A 216 24.02 -15.13 -3.68
C HIS A 216 25.51 -15.28 -3.30
N LEU A 217 26.45 -15.00 -4.22
CA LEU A 217 27.87 -15.25 -3.97
C LEU A 217 28.72 -14.02 -3.59
N LYS A 218 28.16 -12.81 -3.54
CA LYS A 218 28.96 -11.59 -3.28
C LYS A 218 28.78 -10.95 -1.90
N ALA A 219 27.76 -11.31 -1.14
CA ALA A 219 27.51 -10.69 0.16
C ALA A 219 28.22 -11.39 1.32
N GLU A 220 28.51 -12.69 1.23
CA GLU A 220 29.21 -13.44 2.30
C GLU A 220 30.72 -13.21 2.33
N GLU A 221 31.35 -12.84 1.21
CA GLU A 221 32.81 -12.61 1.17
C GLU A 221 33.24 -11.26 1.78
N LEU A 222 32.34 -10.27 1.84
CA LEU A 222 32.67 -8.94 2.38
C LEU A 222 32.67 -8.88 3.92
N PHE A 223 31.99 -9.81 4.59
CA PHE A 223 31.92 -9.85 6.06
C PHE A 223 33.03 -10.68 6.73
N LYS A 224 33.86 -11.39 5.96
CA LYS A 224 34.99 -12.19 6.50
C LYS A 224 36.34 -11.48 6.46
N GLN A 225 36.41 -10.24 5.97
CA GLN A 225 37.68 -9.49 5.84
C GLN A 225 37.73 -8.14 6.57
N SER A 226 36.81 -7.84 7.50
CA SER A 226 36.92 -6.68 8.39
C SER A 226 37.16 -7.08 9.84
#